data_AF-A0A1V8T9H7-F1
#
_entry.id   AF-A0A1V8T9H7-F1
#
_cell.length_a   1.000
_cell.length_b   1.000
_cell.length_c   1.000
_cell.angle_alpha   90.00
_cell.angle_beta   90.00
_cell.angle_gamma   90.00
#
_symmetry.space_group_name_H-M   'P 1'
#
loop_
_entity.id
_entity.type
_entity.pdbx_description
1 polymer ?
#
loop_
_entity_poly.entity_id
_entity_poly.type
_entity_poly.pdbx_seq_one_letter_code
_entity_poly.pdbx_strand_id
1 'polypeptide(L)'
;MRGTSEVEEPHPTPVAAGRGFFLYAQPGLTAPMLSILIQFSAVNERLKHESVTETGTVLDSTQRVLRLRNKLQYQLLSLPTWDDLDSEKQKASTRHVYDCVRLAAVIYSNAVLLALPHHTGWHTSLALRLRDLIDIDDWRDDPSTHPVLLWILTVGGDRSEDRTFYEDHLSELLRIMDSPSWKAVERTLEGFLWSREACKHGAAMLWQSL
;
A
#
# COMPACT_ATOMS: atom_id res chain seq x y z
N MET A 1 -28.79 -17.43 39.17
CA MET A 1 -28.23 -16.33 38.37
C MET A 1 -26.72 -16.52 38.31
N ARG A 2 -26.20 -17.16 37.25
CA ARG A 2 -24.75 -17.30 37.02
C ARG A 2 -24.34 -16.18 36.06
N GLY A 3 -23.47 -15.29 36.54
CA GLY A 3 -22.80 -14.31 35.69
C GLY A 3 -21.83 -15.05 34.78
N THR A 4 -22.04 -14.92 33.48
CA THR A 4 -21.08 -15.33 32.46
C THR A 4 -20.03 -14.24 32.36
N SER A 5 -18.81 -14.52 32.83
CA SER A 5 -17.64 -13.72 32.52
C SER A 5 -17.43 -13.74 31.00
N GLU A 6 -17.56 -12.57 30.37
CA GLU A 6 -17.13 -12.37 29.00
C GLU A 6 -15.62 -12.61 28.95
N VAL A 7 -15.23 -13.64 28.22
CA VAL A 7 -13.83 -13.87 27.84
C VAL A 7 -13.53 -12.82 26.78
N GLU A 8 -12.86 -11.75 27.19
CA GLU A 8 -12.33 -10.72 26.32
C GLU A 8 -11.33 -11.39 25.36
N GLU A 9 -11.72 -11.54 24.09
CA GLU A 9 -10.83 -12.09 23.06
C GLU A 9 -9.57 -11.21 22.99
N PRO A 10 -8.36 -11.81 22.93
CA PRO A 10 -7.12 -11.04 22.86
C PRO A 10 -7.17 -10.15 21.62
N HIS A 11 -7.12 -8.83 21.83
CA HIS A 11 -6.98 -7.87 20.76
C HIS A 11 -5.77 -8.27 19.89
N PRO A 12 -5.96 -8.42 18.56
CA PRO A 12 -4.85 -8.74 17.67
C PRO A 12 -3.79 -7.66 17.83
N THR A 13 -2.56 -8.09 18.10
CA THR A 13 -1.40 -7.19 18.17
C THR A 13 -1.34 -6.39 16.88
N PRO A 14 -1.22 -5.06 16.93
CA PRO A 14 -1.17 -4.25 15.72
C PRO A 14 -0.02 -4.74 14.86
N VAL A 15 -0.31 -5.17 13.62
CA VAL A 15 0.76 -5.43 12.65
C VAL A 15 1.49 -4.11 12.45
N ALA A 16 2.78 -4.06 12.76
CA ALA A 16 3.55 -2.83 12.59
C ALA A 16 3.47 -2.37 11.13
N ALA A 17 2.93 -1.17 10.91
CA ALA A 17 2.72 -0.62 9.57
C ALA A 17 4.03 -0.65 8.75
N GLY A 18 3.96 -1.15 7.51
CA GLY A 18 5.11 -1.31 6.62
C GLY A 18 5.89 -2.62 6.78
N ARG A 19 5.62 -3.43 7.81
CA ARG A 19 6.23 -4.77 7.98
C ARG A 19 5.92 -5.70 6.82
N GLY A 20 4.77 -5.55 6.16
CA GLY A 20 4.38 -6.30 4.97
C GLY A 20 5.40 -6.16 3.83
N PHE A 21 5.96 -4.97 3.62
CA PHE A 21 7.00 -4.79 2.60
C PHE A 21 8.27 -5.56 2.93
N PHE A 22 8.66 -5.61 4.20
CA PHE A 22 9.81 -6.39 4.63
C PHE A 22 9.59 -7.89 4.48
N LEU A 23 8.40 -8.39 4.83
CA LEU A 23 8.10 -9.81 4.80
C LEU A 23 7.85 -10.37 3.40
N TYR A 24 7.17 -9.59 2.54
CA TYR A 24 6.60 -10.12 1.30
C TYR A 24 7.17 -9.46 0.04
N ALA A 25 7.78 -8.27 0.14
CA ALA A 25 8.33 -7.55 -1.01
C ALA A 25 9.86 -7.47 -1.01
N GLN A 26 10.54 -7.66 0.13
CA GLN A 26 11.99 -7.45 0.27
C GLN A 26 12.82 -8.11 -0.85
N PRO A 27 12.58 -9.38 -1.25
CA PRO A 27 13.38 -10.00 -2.31
C PRO A 27 13.27 -9.30 -3.67
N GLY A 28 12.15 -8.63 -3.92
CA GLY A 28 11.88 -7.91 -5.17
C GLY A 28 12.22 -6.42 -5.13
N LEU A 29 12.72 -5.89 -4.00
CA LEU A 29 12.94 -4.46 -3.79
C LEU A 29 14.40 -4.12 -3.50
N THR A 30 14.84 -2.98 -4.01
CA THR A 30 16.10 -2.37 -3.60
C THR A 30 16.02 -1.83 -2.16
N ALA A 31 17.13 -1.86 -1.43
CA ALA A 31 17.19 -1.34 -0.06
C ALA A 31 16.71 0.13 0.09
N PRO A 32 17.05 1.08 -0.82
CA PRO A 32 16.52 2.44 -0.75
C PRO A 32 14.99 2.49 -0.84
N MET A 33 14.41 1.70 -1.74
CA MET A 33 12.95 1.66 -1.92
C MET A 33 12.25 1.07 -0.69
N LEU A 34 12.74 -0.05 -0.16
CA LEU A 34 12.20 -0.64 1.07
C LEU A 34 12.27 0.34 2.25
N SER A 35 13.37 1.08 2.39
CA SER A 35 13.51 2.12 3.41
C SER A 35 12.50 3.25 3.26
N ILE A 36 12.22 3.69 2.02
CA ILE A 36 11.20 4.71 1.74
C ILE A 36 9.81 4.21 2.14
N LEU A 37 9.45 2.98 1.78
CA LEU A 37 8.13 2.41 2.06
C LEU A 37 7.88 2.25 3.57
N ILE A 38 8.86 1.75 4.32
CA ILE A 38 8.77 1.63 5.79
C ILE A 38 8.61 3.01 6.44
N GLN A 39 9.38 4.01 5.99
CA GLN A 39 9.28 5.36 6.52
C GLN A 39 7.95 6.02 6.14
N PHE A 40 7.41 5.77 4.94
CA PHE A 40 6.09 6.24 4.57
C PHE A 40 4.99 5.62 5.44
N SER A 41 5.06 4.32 5.74
CA SER A 41 4.13 3.68 6.67
C SER A 41 4.17 4.34 8.06
N ALA A 42 5.37 4.66 8.58
CA ALA A 42 5.51 5.38 9.84
C ALA A 42 4.95 6.82 9.79
N VAL A 43 5.17 7.54 8.68
CA VAL A 43 4.59 8.88 8.46
C VAL A 43 3.06 8.81 8.40
N ASN A 44 2.52 7.84 7.66
CA ASN A 44 1.08 7.61 7.54
C ASN A 44 0.43 7.40 8.91
N GLU A 45 1.01 6.57 9.78
CA GLU A 45 0.50 6.38 11.14
C GLU A 45 0.56 7.65 11.99
N ARG A 46 1.64 8.44 11.90
CA ARG A 46 1.75 9.70 12.65
C ARG A 46 0.71 10.73 12.20
N LEU A 47 0.48 10.84 10.90
CA LEU A 47 -0.51 11.77 10.36
C LEU A 47 -1.94 11.42 10.80
N LYS A 48 -2.28 10.14 11.02
CA LYS A 48 -3.58 9.73 11.60
C LYS A 48 -3.76 10.23 13.04
N HIS A 49 -2.70 10.19 13.86
CA HIS A 49 -2.77 10.58 15.26
C HIS A 49 -2.74 12.11 15.47
N GLU A 50 -2.06 12.85 14.59
CA GLU A 50 -1.95 14.31 14.71
C GLU A 50 -3.27 15.04 14.44
N SER A 51 -4.18 14.49 13.62
CA SER A 51 -5.52 15.06 13.42
C SER A 51 -6.43 15.02 14.66
N VAL A 52 -6.02 14.33 15.75
CA VAL A 52 -6.86 14.09 16.94
C VAL A 52 -6.46 14.95 18.15
N THR A 53 -5.29 15.60 18.16
CA THR A 53 -4.77 16.25 19.39
C THR A 53 -4.38 17.70 19.15
N GLU A 54 -5.26 18.64 19.47
CA GLU A 54 -4.97 20.08 19.47
C GLU A 54 -4.40 20.53 20.84
N THR A 55 -3.07 20.64 20.96
CA THR A 55 -2.41 21.48 21.97
C THR A 55 -1.12 22.09 21.38
N GLY A 56 -0.78 23.33 21.75
CA GLY A 56 0.17 24.20 21.02
C GLY A 56 1.63 23.72 20.82
N THR A 57 2.04 22.57 21.37
CA THR A 57 3.33 21.90 21.08
C THR A 57 3.33 21.09 19.77
N VAL A 58 2.15 20.86 19.18
CA VAL A 58 1.91 20.00 18.00
C VAL A 58 2.48 20.59 16.69
N LEU A 59 2.69 21.90 16.62
CA LEU A 59 3.14 22.57 15.39
C LEU A 59 4.56 22.16 14.94
N ASP A 60 5.53 22.01 15.85
CA ASP A 60 6.91 21.61 15.47
C ASP A 60 6.99 20.11 15.10
N SER A 61 6.26 19.24 15.81
CA SER A 61 6.18 17.82 15.46
C SER A 61 5.52 17.61 14.10
N THR A 62 4.40 18.28 13.84
CA THR A 62 3.71 18.21 12.55
C THR A 62 4.57 18.77 11.42
N GLN A 63 5.24 19.91 11.62
CA GLN A 63 6.17 20.44 10.61
C GLN A 63 7.31 19.46 10.27
N ARG A 64 7.85 18.75 11.27
CA ARG A 64 8.87 17.71 11.02
C ARG A 64 8.30 16.54 10.21
N VAL A 65 7.09 16.08 10.54
CA VAL A 65 6.41 15.01 9.80
C VAL A 65 6.14 15.44 8.35
N LEU A 66 5.67 16.66 8.12
CA LEU A 66 5.44 17.20 6.77
C LEU A 66 6.73 17.33 5.96
N ARG A 67 7.83 17.79 6.58
CA ARG A 67 9.15 17.83 5.93
C ARG A 67 9.65 16.44 5.57
N LEU A 68 9.51 15.46 6.47
CA LEU A 68 9.88 14.08 6.21
C LEU A 68 9.04 13.49 5.07
N ARG A 69 7.73 13.71 5.08
CA ARG A 69 6.81 13.31 4.02
C ARG A 69 7.23 13.87 2.66
N ASN A 70 7.56 15.16 2.57
CA ASN A 70 8.02 15.78 1.33
C ASN A 70 9.37 15.23 0.87
N LYS A 71 10.31 14.99 1.80
CA LYS A 71 11.59 14.36 1.50
C LYS A 71 11.40 12.95 0.94
N LEU A 72 10.57 12.13 1.57
CA LEU A 72 10.28 10.77 1.12
C LEU A 72 9.58 10.77 -0.24
N GLN A 73 8.66 11.71 -0.48
CA GLN A 73 8.02 11.88 -1.79
C GLN A 73 9.07 12.19 -2.87
N TYR A 74 9.96 13.14 -2.61
CA TYR A 74 11.05 13.44 -3.53
C TYR A 74 11.92 12.21 -3.80
N GLN A 75 12.29 11.47 -2.75
CA GLN A 75 13.09 10.25 -2.88
C GLN A 75 12.37 9.17 -3.68
N LEU A 76 11.07 8.95 -3.44
CA LEU A 76 10.24 7.99 -4.18
C LEU A 76 10.17 8.35 -5.67
N LEU A 77 9.91 9.62 -5.98
CA LEU A 77 9.84 10.11 -7.36
C LEU A 77 11.21 10.11 -8.07
N SER A 78 12.29 10.15 -7.30
CA SER A 78 13.67 10.09 -7.80
C SER A 78 14.20 8.66 -7.92
N LEU A 79 13.43 7.64 -7.54
CA LEU A 79 13.82 6.27 -7.78
C LEU A 79 13.85 6.00 -9.29
N PRO A 80 14.88 5.31 -9.81
CA PRO A 80 14.95 4.94 -11.22
C PRO A 80 13.79 4.01 -11.59
N THR A 81 13.47 3.93 -12.88
CA THR A 81 12.67 2.81 -13.41
C THR A 81 13.50 1.53 -13.39
N TRP A 82 12.88 0.36 -13.60
CA TRP A 82 13.65 -0.88 -13.68
C TRP A 82 14.77 -0.81 -14.73
N ASP A 83 14.48 -0.27 -15.91
CA ASP A 83 15.42 -0.21 -17.03
C ASP A 83 16.61 0.74 -16.73
N ASP A 84 16.42 1.70 -15.82
CA ASP A 84 17.45 2.65 -15.37
C ASP A 84 18.20 2.19 -14.09
N LEU A 85 17.83 1.04 -13.50
CA LEU A 85 18.56 0.48 -12.36
C LEU A 85 19.95 -0.03 -12.79
N ASP A 86 20.92 0.09 -11.89
CA ASP A 86 22.20 -0.58 -12.08
C ASP A 86 22.05 -2.11 -12.08
N SER A 87 22.93 -2.79 -12.81
CA SER A 87 22.86 -4.24 -13.00
C SER A 87 22.92 -5.03 -11.69
N GLU A 88 23.61 -4.52 -10.68
CA GLU A 88 23.71 -5.20 -9.37
C GLU A 88 22.39 -5.12 -8.61
N LYS A 89 21.70 -3.97 -8.65
CA LYS A 89 20.35 -3.85 -8.10
C LYS A 89 19.33 -4.67 -8.87
N GLN A 90 19.41 -4.74 -10.20
CA GLN A 90 18.53 -5.59 -11.00
C GLN A 90 18.69 -7.08 -10.64
N LYS A 91 19.93 -7.56 -10.41
CA LYS A 91 20.17 -8.94 -9.97
C LYS A 91 19.66 -9.23 -8.56
N ALA A 92 19.61 -8.22 -7.71
CA ALA A 92 19.17 -8.32 -6.31
C ALA A 92 17.68 -8.01 -6.11
N SER A 93 16.90 -7.91 -7.18
CA SER A 93 15.48 -7.53 -7.15
C SER A 93 14.72 -8.19 -8.31
N THR A 94 13.42 -7.94 -8.39
CA THR A 94 12.55 -8.54 -9.42
C THR A 94 11.77 -7.44 -10.12
N ARG A 95 11.74 -7.47 -11.46
CA ARG A 95 11.16 -6.40 -12.30
C ARG A 95 9.72 -6.06 -11.91
N HIS A 96 8.83 -7.05 -11.94
CA HIS A 96 7.41 -6.83 -11.69
C HIS A 96 7.16 -6.30 -10.28
N VAL A 97 7.83 -6.84 -9.25
CA VAL A 97 7.72 -6.34 -7.87
C VAL A 97 8.22 -4.90 -7.78
N TYR A 98 9.40 -4.61 -8.31
CA TYR A 98 10.02 -3.29 -8.21
C TYR A 98 9.15 -2.21 -8.84
N ASP A 99 8.79 -2.34 -10.12
CA ASP A 99 8.07 -1.27 -10.82
C ASP A 99 6.62 -1.14 -10.36
N CYS A 100 5.93 -2.26 -10.08
CA CYS A 100 4.56 -2.21 -9.58
C CYS A 100 4.48 -1.58 -8.18
N VAL A 101 5.35 -1.99 -7.24
CA VAL A 101 5.37 -1.40 -5.90
C VAL A 101 5.78 0.08 -5.97
N ARG A 102 6.72 0.45 -6.84
CA ARG A 102 7.18 1.84 -6.98
C ARG A 102 6.04 2.72 -7.45
N LEU A 103 5.32 2.29 -8.48
CA LEU A 103 4.21 3.06 -9.04
C LEU A 103 2.99 3.08 -8.10
N ALA A 104 2.64 1.95 -7.47
CA ALA A 104 1.58 1.91 -6.47
C ALA A 104 1.88 2.82 -5.27
N ALA A 105 3.13 2.90 -4.82
CA ALA A 105 3.54 3.82 -3.76
C ALA A 105 3.40 5.29 -4.17
N VAL A 106 3.65 5.64 -5.44
CA VAL A 106 3.43 6.99 -5.97
C VAL A 106 1.94 7.33 -5.95
N ILE A 107 1.09 6.40 -6.42
CA ILE A 107 -0.37 6.56 -6.41
C ILE A 107 -0.87 6.77 -4.98
N TYR A 108 -0.46 5.90 -4.05
CA TYR A 108 -0.86 6.00 -2.65
C TYR A 108 -0.40 7.32 -2.04
N SER A 109 0.86 7.69 -2.22
CA SER A 109 1.40 8.91 -1.62
C SER A 109 0.65 10.15 -2.13
N ASN A 110 0.38 10.21 -3.43
CA ASN A 110 -0.40 11.30 -4.02
C ASN A 110 -1.84 11.35 -3.49
N ALA A 111 -2.51 10.21 -3.36
CA ALA A 111 -3.89 10.13 -2.88
C ALA A 111 -4.03 10.44 -1.39
N VAL A 112 -3.20 9.83 -0.56
CA VAL A 112 -3.41 9.76 0.89
C VAL A 112 -2.48 10.70 1.65
N LEU A 113 -1.20 10.72 1.31
CA LEU A 113 -0.20 11.51 2.05
C LEU A 113 -0.14 12.97 1.60
N LEU A 114 -0.35 13.22 0.31
CA LEU A 114 -0.41 14.55 -0.29
C LEU A 114 -1.84 15.08 -0.40
N ALA A 115 -2.85 14.18 -0.39
CA ALA A 115 -4.25 14.51 -0.65
C ALA A 115 -4.44 15.34 -1.92
N LEU A 116 -3.78 14.96 -3.02
CA LEU A 116 -3.88 15.68 -4.29
C LEU A 116 -5.31 15.60 -4.83
N PRO A 117 -5.87 16.71 -5.33
CA PRO A 117 -7.23 16.73 -5.81
C PRO A 117 -7.38 15.96 -7.13
N HIS A 118 -8.48 15.22 -7.27
CA HIS A 118 -8.67 14.27 -8.37
C HIS A 118 -8.84 14.93 -9.76
N HIS A 119 -9.36 16.16 -9.82
CA HIS A 119 -9.68 16.87 -11.07
C HIS A 119 -8.48 17.15 -12.00
N THR A 120 -7.27 16.81 -11.56
CA THR A 120 -6.02 16.96 -12.31
C THR A 120 -5.67 15.71 -13.14
N GLY A 121 -6.44 14.61 -13.03
CA GLY A 121 -6.31 13.43 -13.89
C GLY A 121 -5.06 12.56 -13.65
N TRP A 122 -4.21 12.90 -12.66
CA TRP A 122 -3.00 12.12 -12.36
C TRP A 122 -3.31 10.66 -12.00
N HIS A 123 -4.43 10.43 -11.31
CA HIS A 123 -4.83 9.13 -10.79
C HIS A 123 -5.17 8.15 -11.92
N THR A 124 -5.93 8.59 -12.93
CA THR A 124 -6.27 7.80 -14.12
C THR A 124 -5.01 7.40 -14.90
N SER A 125 -4.09 8.35 -15.15
CA SER A 125 -2.86 8.08 -15.90
C SER A 125 -1.93 7.10 -15.16
N LEU A 126 -1.76 7.27 -13.84
CA LEU A 126 -0.90 6.38 -13.06
C LEU A 126 -1.52 4.99 -12.88
N ALA A 127 -2.85 4.89 -12.70
CA ALA A 127 -3.54 3.61 -12.63
C ALA A 127 -3.41 2.84 -13.95
N LEU A 128 -3.63 3.48 -15.10
CA LEU A 128 -3.41 2.84 -16.41
C LEU A 128 -1.97 2.34 -16.58
N ARG A 129 -0.98 3.15 -16.20
CA ARG A 129 0.43 2.71 -16.24
C ARG A 129 0.72 1.56 -15.29
N LEU A 130 0.04 1.50 -14.14
CA LEU A 130 0.18 0.39 -13.20
C LEU A 130 -0.45 -0.88 -13.74
N ARG A 131 -1.64 -0.77 -14.34
CA ARG A 131 -2.28 -1.86 -15.07
C ARG A 131 -1.34 -2.45 -16.12
N ASP A 132 -0.74 -1.59 -16.96
CA ASP A 132 0.12 -2.04 -18.05
C ASP A 132 1.44 -2.69 -17.56
N LEU A 133 1.79 -2.56 -16.27
CA LEU A 133 2.92 -3.24 -15.64
C LEU A 133 2.55 -4.57 -14.97
N ILE A 134 1.26 -4.78 -14.69
CA ILE A 134 0.78 -5.98 -14.01
C ILE A 134 0.52 -7.05 -15.05
N ASP A 135 1.35 -8.08 -15.04
CA ASP A 135 1.08 -9.37 -15.66
C ASP A 135 0.84 -10.37 -14.52
N ILE A 136 -0.31 -11.05 -14.46
CA ILE A 136 -0.63 -11.95 -13.34
C ILE A 136 0.26 -13.18 -13.30
N ASP A 137 0.73 -13.64 -14.46
CA ASP A 137 1.52 -14.87 -14.55
C ASP A 137 2.90 -14.71 -13.91
N ASP A 138 3.44 -13.48 -13.92
CA ASP A 138 4.68 -13.12 -13.22
C ASP A 138 4.61 -13.34 -11.69
N TRP A 139 3.41 -13.32 -11.09
CA TRP A 139 3.20 -13.43 -9.64
C TRP A 139 2.71 -14.82 -9.22
N ARG A 140 2.20 -15.61 -10.17
CA ARG A 140 1.54 -16.91 -9.92
C ARG A 140 2.46 -17.92 -9.25
N ASP A 141 3.74 -17.90 -9.61
CA ASP A 141 4.72 -18.89 -9.17
C ASP A 141 5.35 -18.57 -7.80
N ASP A 142 5.13 -17.37 -7.26
CA ASP A 142 5.65 -16.98 -5.95
C ASP A 142 4.53 -16.54 -4.99
N PRO A 143 3.92 -17.49 -4.26
CA PRO A 143 2.87 -17.19 -3.29
C PRO A 143 3.28 -16.23 -2.18
N SER A 144 4.59 -16.07 -1.92
CA SER A 144 5.07 -15.13 -0.90
C SER A 144 4.84 -13.67 -1.30
N THR A 145 4.66 -13.38 -2.59
CA THR A 145 4.43 -12.04 -3.13
C THR A 145 2.94 -11.67 -3.26
N HIS A 146 2.03 -12.64 -3.16
CA HIS A 146 0.57 -12.38 -3.26
C HIS A 146 0.07 -11.28 -2.33
N PRO A 147 0.53 -11.16 -1.05
CA PRO A 147 0.15 -10.04 -0.19
C PRO A 147 0.54 -8.66 -0.76
N VAL A 148 1.66 -8.58 -1.49
CA VAL A 148 2.13 -7.35 -2.13
C VAL A 148 1.26 -7.03 -3.34
N LEU A 149 0.96 -8.04 -4.17
CA LEU A 149 0.08 -7.87 -5.32
C LEU A 149 -1.34 -7.45 -4.88
N LEU A 150 -1.85 -8.02 -3.79
CA LEU A 150 -3.11 -7.62 -3.18
C LEU A 150 -3.12 -6.13 -2.83
N TRP A 151 -2.04 -5.64 -2.22
CA TRP A 151 -1.88 -4.21 -1.92
C TRP A 151 -1.81 -3.36 -3.19
N ILE A 152 -1.04 -3.77 -4.19
CA ILE A 152 -0.92 -3.09 -5.49
C ILE A 152 -2.29 -2.95 -6.19
N LEU A 153 -3.02 -4.07 -6.33
CA LEU A 153 -4.32 -4.12 -7.00
C LEU A 153 -5.35 -3.26 -6.25
N THR A 154 -5.35 -3.31 -4.93
CA THR A 154 -6.26 -2.49 -4.12
C THR A 154 -5.96 -0.99 -4.28
N VAL A 155 -4.68 -0.61 -4.24
CA VAL A 155 -4.28 0.79 -4.41
C VAL A 155 -4.64 1.31 -5.80
N GLY A 156 -4.38 0.52 -6.85
CA GLY A 156 -4.69 0.89 -8.23
C GLY A 156 -6.19 0.95 -8.50
N GLY A 157 -6.94 -0.08 -8.13
CA GLY A 157 -8.38 -0.20 -8.40
C GLY A 157 -9.22 0.89 -7.74
N ASP A 158 -8.88 1.28 -6.52
CA ASP A 158 -9.54 2.38 -5.80
C ASP A 158 -9.47 3.72 -6.57
N ARG A 159 -8.42 3.90 -7.39
CA ARG A 159 -8.16 5.14 -8.15
C ARG A 159 -8.34 5.00 -9.66
N SER A 160 -8.73 3.82 -10.16
CA SER A 160 -8.96 3.61 -11.58
C SER A 160 -10.39 4.02 -11.96
N GLU A 161 -10.54 4.63 -13.14
CA GLU A 161 -11.84 4.78 -13.80
C GLU A 161 -12.27 3.46 -14.46
N ASP A 162 -11.30 2.72 -15.01
CA ASP A 162 -11.45 1.37 -15.55
C ASP A 162 -11.16 0.35 -14.44
N ARG A 163 -12.17 0.08 -13.60
CA ARG A 163 -12.03 -0.78 -12.42
C ARG A 163 -12.05 -2.26 -12.75
N THR A 164 -12.63 -2.64 -13.88
CA THR A 164 -12.86 -4.03 -14.27
C THR A 164 -11.56 -4.84 -14.30
N PHE A 165 -10.47 -4.27 -14.83
CA PHE A 165 -9.16 -4.93 -14.79
C PHE A 165 -8.74 -5.30 -13.36
N TYR A 166 -8.85 -4.36 -12.43
CA TYR A 166 -8.43 -4.56 -11.04
C TYR A 166 -9.36 -5.51 -10.31
N GLU A 167 -10.67 -5.44 -10.58
CA GLU A 167 -11.67 -6.34 -10.02
C GLU A 167 -11.44 -7.80 -10.46
N ASP A 168 -11.21 -8.02 -11.75
CA ASP A 168 -10.96 -9.35 -12.31
C ASP A 168 -9.68 -9.99 -11.72
N HIS A 169 -8.59 -9.22 -11.68
CA HIS A 169 -7.31 -9.71 -11.14
C HIS A 169 -7.35 -9.89 -9.62
N LEU A 170 -8.09 -9.05 -8.92
CA LEU A 170 -8.28 -9.20 -7.48
C LEU A 170 -9.13 -10.44 -7.17
N SER A 171 -10.20 -10.68 -7.92
CA SER A 171 -11.00 -11.92 -7.84
C SER A 171 -10.17 -13.16 -8.08
N GLU A 172 -9.33 -13.15 -9.13
CA GLU A 172 -8.42 -14.27 -9.42
C GLU A 172 -7.44 -14.48 -8.26
N LEU A 173 -6.79 -13.42 -7.79
CA LEU A 173 -5.81 -13.49 -6.70
C LEU A 173 -6.43 -14.01 -5.40
N LEU A 174 -7.64 -13.55 -5.03
CA LEU A 174 -8.32 -13.99 -3.81
C LEU A 174 -8.67 -15.47 -3.87
N ARG A 175 -9.03 -15.98 -5.05
CA ARG A 175 -9.25 -17.41 -5.29
C ARG A 175 -7.96 -18.21 -5.13
N ILE A 176 -6.82 -17.67 -5.58
CA ILE A 176 -5.49 -18.29 -5.41
C ILE A 176 -5.08 -18.29 -3.93
N MET A 177 -5.34 -17.20 -3.21
CA MET A 177 -4.99 -17.05 -1.79
C MET A 177 -5.90 -17.83 -0.84
N ASP A 178 -6.99 -18.42 -1.33
CA ASP A 178 -8.06 -19.03 -0.51
C ASP A 178 -8.50 -18.10 0.63
N SER A 179 -8.68 -16.80 0.32
CA SER A 179 -8.99 -15.76 1.31
C SER A 179 -10.43 -15.27 1.15
N PRO A 180 -11.43 -15.90 1.80
CA PRO A 180 -12.84 -15.64 1.51
C PRO A 180 -13.40 -14.42 2.26
N SER A 181 -12.61 -13.72 3.08
CA SER A 181 -13.15 -12.68 3.97
C SER A 181 -12.44 -11.34 3.85
N TRP A 182 -13.24 -10.27 3.76
CA TRP A 182 -12.76 -8.89 3.80
C TRP A 182 -11.89 -8.62 5.02
N LYS A 183 -12.23 -9.19 6.19
CA LYS A 183 -11.46 -9.01 7.43
C LYS A 183 -10.04 -9.60 7.32
N ALA A 184 -9.83 -10.66 6.52
CA ALA A 184 -8.51 -11.21 6.28
C ALA A 184 -7.71 -10.32 5.32
N VAL A 185 -8.35 -9.85 4.25
CA VAL A 185 -7.77 -8.92 3.27
C VAL A 185 -7.35 -7.62 3.93
N GLU A 186 -8.23 -7.02 4.73
CA GLU A 186 -7.94 -5.79 5.46
C GLU A 186 -6.74 -5.97 6.40
N ARG A 187 -6.67 -7.08 7.14
CA ARG A 187 -5.52 -7.42 7.99
C ARG A 187 -4.22 -7.54 7.20
N THR A 188 -4.27 -8.07 5.99
CA THR A 188 -3.11 -8.13 5.09
C THR A 188 -2.68 -6.73 4.67
N LEU A 189 -3.62 -5.89 4.23
CA LEU A 189 -3.36 -4.52 3.78
C LEU A 189 -2.77 -3.63 4.89
N GLU A 190 -3.19 -3.81 6.14
CA GLU A 190 -2.64 -3.10 7.30
C GLU A 190 -1.15 -3.34 7.54
N GLY A 191 -0.62 -4.46 7.05
CA GLY A 191 0.82 -4.71 7.08
C GLY A 191 1.61 -3.77 6.15
N PHE A 192 0.96 -3.16 5.18
CA PHE A 192 1.59 -2.31 4.17
C PHE A 192 1.37 -0.82 4.45
N LEU A 193 1.59 0.01 3.43
CA LEU A 193 1.25 1.42 3.45
C LEU A 193 -0.27 1.56 3.24
N TRP A 194 -1.01 1.67 4.34
CA TRP A 194 -2.48 1.63 4.32
C TRP A 194 -3.13 2.58 5.32
N SER A 195 -4.19 3.25 4.90
CA SER A 195 -5.04 4.07 5.76
C SER A 195 -6.47 3.62 5.63
N ARG A 196 -7.01 2.99 6.69
CA ARG A 196 -8.42 2.59 6.75
C ARG A 196 -9.32 3.80 6.46
N GLU A 197 -9.07 4.96 7.06
CA GLU A 197 -9.92 6.14 6.87
C GLU A 197 -9.97 6.61 5.41
N ALA A 198 -8.79 6.68 4.76
CA ALA A 198 -8.70 7.19 3.39
C ALA A 198 -9.12 6.15 2.35
N CYS A 199 -8.88 4.86 2.60
CA CYS A 199 -9.07 3.79 1.61
C CYS A 199 -10.32 2.95 1.85
N LYS A 200 -10.98 3.03 3.02
CA LYS A 200 -12.12 2.16 3.37
C LYS A 200 -13.27 2.28 2.39
N HIS A 201 -13.61 3.48 1.90
CA HIS A 201 -14.76 3.61 1.02
C HIS A 201 -14.52 2.92 -0.32
N GLY A 202 -13.50 3.31 -1.07
CA GLY A 202 -13.34 2.73 -2.40
C GLY A 202 -12.74 1.32 -2.41
N ALA A 203 -12.02 0.90 -1.37
CA ALA A 203 -11.64 -0.51 -1.21
C ALA A 203 -12.84 -1.40 -0.80
N ALA A 204 -13.78 -0.89 0.00
CA ALA A 204 -15.03 -1.61 0.26
C ALA A 204 -15.93 -1.66 -0.98
N MET A 205 -15.97 -0.59 -1.79
CA MET A 205 -16.66 -0.61 -3.07
C MET A 205 -16.05 -1.63 -4.02
N LEU A 206 -14.71 -1.68 -4.09
CA LEU A 206 -13.97 -2.68 -4.86
C LEU A 206 -14.26 -4.10 -4.36
N TRP A 207 -14.43 -4.29 -3.04
CA TRP A 207 -14.79 -5.59 -2.47
C TRP A 207 -16.23 -6.01 -2.77
N GLN A 208 -17.17 -5.07 -2.85
CA GLN A 208 -18.59 -5.37 -3.13
C GLN A 208 -18.84 -5.84 -4.56
N SER A 209 -17.91 -5.57 -5.47
CA SER A 209 -17.96 -6.02 -6.87
C SER A 209 -17.31 -7.38 -7.13
N LEU A 210 -16.64 -8.00 -6.14
CA LEU A 210 -16.02 -9.33 -6.22
C LEU A 210 -16.97 -10.42 -5.73
#